data_AF-A0AAU2I8C2-F1
#
_entry.id   AF-A0AAU2I8C2-F1
#
_cell.length_a   1.000
_cell.length_b   1.000
_cell.length_c   1.000
_cell.angle_alpha   90.00
_cell.angle_beta   90.00
_cell.angle_gamma   90.00
#
_symmetry.space_group_name_H-M   'P 1'
#
loop_
_entity.id
_entity.type
_entity.pdbx_description
1 polymer ?
#
loop_
_entity_poly.entity_id
_entity_poly.type
_entity_poly.pdbx_seq_one_letter_code
_entity_poly.pdbx_strand_id
1 'polypeptide(L)' 'MSAARILRQRLPMLSPAQALEYVSALLHADAPAHLVAVAVEQLVEPVNPVLAVKTIRQGRLD' A
#
# COMPACT_ATOMS: atom_id res chain seq x y z
N MET A 1 -21.52 -6.62 -3.46
CA MET A 1 -20.66 -5.55 -2.93
C MET A 1 -19.78 -5.02 -4.07
N SER A 2 -19.56 -3.71 -4.20
CA SER A 2 -18.71 -3.13 -5.26
C SER A 2 -17.29 -2.86 -4.75
N ALA A 3 -16.26 -3.26 -5.51
CA ALA A 3 -14.85 -3.07 -5.15
C ALA A 3 -14.51 -1.58 -4.91
N ALA A 4 -15.04 -0.67 -5.73
CA ALA A 4 -14.83 0.77 -5.56
C ALA A 4 -15.45 1.30 -4.25
N ARG A 5 -16.57 0.71 -3.80
CA ARG A 5 -17.19 1.06 -2.51
C ARG A 5 -16.33 0.62 -1.33
N ILE A 6 -15.78 -0.59 -1.39
CA ILE A 6 -14.87 -1.12 -0.36
C ILE A 6 -13.60 -0.26 -0.29
N LEU A 7 -13.03 0.09 -1.44
CA LEU A 7 -11.84 0.93 -1.52
C LEU A 7 -12.07 2.28 -0.84
N ARG A 8 -13.19 2.96 -1.12
CA ARG A 8 -13.51 4.27 -0.51
C ARG A 8 -13.82 4.21 0.98
N GLN A 9 -14.27 3.07 1.50
CA GLN A 9 -14.42 2.91 2.95
C GLN A 9 -13.06 2.91 3.66
N ARG A 10 -12.01 2.45 2.98
CA ARG A 10 -10.63 2.45 3.49
C ARG A 10 -9.88 3.73 3.12
N LEU A 11 -10.20 4.33 1.98
CA LEU A 11 -9.59 5.54 1.44
C LEU A 11 -10.66 6.61 1.20
N PRO A 12 -11.20 7.24 2.25
CA PRO A 12 -12.29 8.22 2.11
C PRO A 12 -11.89 9.47 1.32
N MET A 13 -10.59 9.75 1.20
CA MET A 13 -10.02 10.84 0.40
C MET A 13 -10.14 10.62 -1.12
N LEU A 14 -10.35 9.37 -1.58
CA LEU A 14 -10.58 9.11 -3.00
C LEU A 14 -12.00 9.51 -3.39
N SER A 15 -12.09 10.31 -4.45
CA SER A 15 -13.37 10.61 -5.09
C SER A 15 -13.99 9.35 -5.70
N PRO A 16 -15.32 9.35 -5.95
CA PRO A 16 -15.98 8.23 -6.64
C PRO A 16 -15.34 7.88 -7.99
N ALA A 17 -14.94 8.91 -8.75
CA ALA A 17 -14.30 8.74 -10.06
C ALA A 17 -12.92 8.08 -9.93
N GLN A 18 -12.07 8.57 -9.03
CA GLN A 18 -10.74 8.01 -8.80
C GLN A 18 -10.79 6.58 -8.28
N ALA A 19 -11.76 6.25 -7.43
CA ALA A 19 -11.94 4.88 -6.96
C ALA A 19 -12.37 3.92 -8.09
N LEU A 20 -13.21 4.40 -9.02
CA LEU A 20 -13.59 3.63 -10.21
C LEU A 20 -12.43 3.49 -11.19
N GLU A 21 -11.67 4.56 -11.42
CA GLU A 21 -10.47 4.56 -12.25
C GLU A 21 -9.46 3.53 -11.73
N TYR A 22 -9.13 3.59 -10.44
CA TYR A 22 -8.20 2.65 -9.80
C TYR A 22 -8.64 1.19 -9.97
N VAL A 23 -9.90 0.89 -9.65
CA VAL A 23 -10.43 -0.47 -9.75
C VAL A 23 -10.48 -0.95 -11.20
N SER A 24 -10.86 -0.09 -12.15
CA SER A 24 -10.93 -0.44 -13.57
C SER A 24 -9.54 -0.69 -14.15
N ALA A 25 -8.56 0.10 -13.72
CA ALA A 25 -7.18 -0.02 -14.16
C ALA A 25 -6.49 -1.27 -13.57
N LEU A 26 -6.85 -1.67 -12.34
CA LEU A 26 -6.41 -2.95 -11.77
C LEU A 26 -6.86 -4.17 -12.58
N LEU A 27 -8.01 -4.10 -13.26
CA LEU A 27 -8.47 -5.18 -14.14
C LEU A 27 -7.52 -5.38 -15.35
N HIS A 28 -6.80 -4.34 -15.72
CA HIS A 28 -5.84 -4.34 -16.83
C HIS A 28 -4.39 -4.44 -16.36
N ALA A 29 -4.17 -4.68 -15.06
CA ALA A 29 -2.85 -4.69 -14.41
C ALA A 29 -2.06 -3.38 -14.59
N ASP A 30 -2.74 -2.25 -14.81
CA ASP A 30 -2.12 -0.95 -15.10
C ASP A 30 -2.64 0.12 -14.14
N ALA A 31 -2.40 -0.07 -12.84
CA ALA A 31 -2.92 0.84 -11.83
C ALA A 31 -2.25 2.23 -11.88
N PRO A 32 -3.00 3.36 -11.83
CA PRO A 32 -2.44 4.69 -11.90
C PRO A 32 -1.48 4.95 -10.74
N ALA A 33 -0.22 5.24 -11.06
CA ALA A 33 0.86 5.35 -10.08
C ALA A 33 0.57 6.34 -8.94
N HIS A 34 -0.10 7.46 -9.25
CA HIS A 34 -0.46 8.47 -8.26
C HIS A 34 -1.51 7.96 -7.25
N LEU A 35 -2.44 7.10 -7.69
CA LEU A 35 -3.44 6.48 -6.80
C LEU A 35 -2.86 5.31 -6.02
N VAL A 36 -1.93 4.55 -6.62
CA VAL A 36 -1.18 3.49 -5.92
C VAL A 36 -0.36 4.10 -4.78
N ALA A 37 0.31 5.23 -5.00
CA ALA A 37 1.07 5.90 -3.96
C ALA A 37 0.20 6.26 -2.74
N VAL A 38 -0.98 6.83 -2.98
CA VAL A 38 -1.97 7.13 -1.93
C VAL A 38 -2.42 5.87 -1.22
N ALA A 39 -2.73 4.80 -1.96
CA ALA A 39 -3.15 3.53 -1.36
C ALA A 39 -2.05 2.90 -0.50
N VAL A 40 -0.79 2.94 -0.95
CA VAL A 40 0.37 2.42 -0.20
C VAL A 40 0.57 3.21 1.08
N GLU A 41 0.59 4.54 1.01
CA GLU A 41 0.76 5.40 2.18
C GLU A 41 -0.30 5.16 3.25
N GLN A 42 -1.55 4.94 2.84
CA GLN A 42 -2.68 4.88 3.75
C GLN A 42 -3.03 3.47 4.25
N LEU A 43 -2.69 2.42 3.47
CA LEU A 43 -3.09 1.04 3.79
C LEU A 43 -1.93 0.15 4.23
N VAL A 44 -0.69 0.53 3.93
CA VAL A 44 0.49 -0.25 4.32
C VAL A 44 1.06 0.32 5.59
N GLU A 45 1.10 -0.50 6.64
CA GLU A 45 1.74 -0.11 7.90
C GLU A 45 3.24 0.14 7.66
N PRO A 46 3.80 1.29 8.10
CA PRO A 46 5.22 1.57 7.93
C PRO A 46 6.06 0.50 8.63
N VAL A 47 6.97 -0.13 7.89
CA VAL A 47 7.92 -1.06 8.47
C VAL A 47 8.90 -0.28 9.34
N ASN A 48 9.03 -0.63 10.61
CA ASN A 48 10.09 -0.09 11.45
C ASN A 48 11.43 -0.69 11.00
N PRO A 49 12.35 0.12 10.42
CA PRO A 49 13.58 -0.40 9.85
C PRO A 49 14.50 -1.04 10.90
N VAL A 50 14.43 -0.60 12.16
CA VAL A 50 15.22 -1.16 13.26
C VAL A 50 14.73 -2.56 13.64
N LEU A 51 13.43 -2.82 13.53
CA LEU A 51 12.86 -4.15 13.79
C LEU A 51 13.06 -5.11 12.62
N ALA A 52 13.34 -4.59 11.42
CA ALA A 52 13.54 -5.39 10.21
C ALA A 52 14.97 -5.94 10.07
N VAL A 53 15.93 -5.50 10.89
CA VAL A 53 17.34 -5.90 10.78
C VAL A 53 17.71 -7.04 11.74
N LYS A 54 18.47 -8.01 11.23
CA LYS A 54 19.12 -9.04 12.05
C LYS A 54 20.55 -8.62 12.37
N THR A 55 20.80 -8.23 13.61
CA THR A 55 22.16 -7.90 14.06
C THR A 55 23.00 -9.17 14.17
N ILE A 56 24.01 -9.29 13.30
CA ILE A 56 25.03 -10.34 13.40
C ILE A 56 26.09 -9.86 14.38
N ARG A 57 26.13 -10.44 15.58
CA ARG A 57 27.26 -10.25 16.50
C ARG A 57 28.35 -11.24 16.08
N GLN A 58 29.48 -10.76 15.57
CA GLN A 58 30.65 -11.61 15.41
C GLN A 58 31.10 -12.08 16.81
N GLY A 59 31.18 -13.40 16.97
CA GLY A 59 31.71 -14.03 18.16
C GLY A 59 33.14 -13.54 18.42
N ARG A 60 33.40 -13.27 19.68
CA ARG A 60 34.74 -13.11 20.26
C ARG A 60 35.62 -14.24 19.71
N LEU A 61 36.75 -13.86 19.12
CA LEU A 61 37.84 -14.77 18.86
C LEU A 61 38.36 -15.20 20.24
N ASP A 62 37.98 -16.40 20.65
CA ASP A 62 38.59 -17.10 21.78
C ASP A 62 39.99 -17.59 21.39
#